data_AF-A0A239DKS8-F1
#
_entry.id   AF-A0A239DKS8-F1
#
_cell.length_a   1.000
_cell.length_b   1.000
_cell.length_c   1.000
_cell.angle_alpha   90.00
_cell.angle_beta   90.00
_cell.angle_gamma   90.00
#
_symmetry.space_group_name_H-M   'P 1'
#
loop_
_entity.id
_entity.type
_entity.pdbx_description
1 polymer ?
#
loop_
_entity_poly.entity_id
_entity_poly.type
_entity_poly.pdbx_seq_one_letter_code
_entity_poly.pdbx_strand_id
1 'polypeptide(L)'
;MGQWEQLVTQGHVRAARWRNAAPFLFWGAVAAIILGFILALSLPDSPPSTRVAEAKSAYADAHRRAVSRYMQGAGQRLGQPPQRVIQAQTPDAAQVAVTAALDALGRTGRLPDTVTRQPPDAFWRGDWQAEGVQAVEDGRTILIGYYADFANPSYREPPQVRRIFGLLRRDDAGAWRHYCLAVQGMPPCGSSAIDPASIPATMRGLLPAAAFEAQ
;
A
#
# COMPACT_ATOMS: atom_id res chain seq x y z
N MET A 1 -61.23 61.03 -20.00
CA MET A 1 -60.37 61.23 -18.81
C MET A 1 -59.14 60.36 -19.00
N GLY A 2 -57.94 60.95 -18.90
CA GLY A 2 -56.73 60.43 -19.54
C GLY A 2 -55.97 59.38 -18.71
N GLN A 3 -55.44 58.37 -19.41
CA GLN A 3 -54.59 57.28 -18.88
C GLN A 3 -53.42 57.77 -17.99
N TRP A 4 -52.95 59.00 -18.19
CA TRP A 4 -51.91 59.64 -17.39
C TRP A 4 -52.34 60.02 -15.96
N GLU A 5 -53.59 60.45 -15.74
CA GLU A 5 -54.09 60.77 -14.40
C GLU A 5 -54.27 59.50 -13.54
N GLN A 6 -54.66 58.38 -14.17
CA GLN A 6 -54.72 57.08 -13.50
C GLN A 6 -53.33 56.55 -13.12
N LEU A 7 -52.29 56.77 -13.95
CA LEU A 7 -50.92 56.38 -13.65
C LEU A 7 -50.32 57.16 -12.48
N VAL A 8 -50.57 58.47 -12.39
CA VAL A 8 -50.06 59.31 -11.29
C VAL A 8 -50.79 59.01 -9.98
N THR A 9 -52.11 58.85 -10.02
CA THR A 9 -52.91 58.54 -8.82
C THR A 9 -52.68 57.11 -8.31
N GLN A 10 -52.66 56.09 -9.18
CA GLN A 10 -52.30 54.73 -8.77
C GLN A 10 -50.83 54.62 -8.38
N GLY A 11 -49.93 55.38 -9.02
CA GLY A 11 -48.52 55.45 -8.67
C GLY A 11 -48.29 56.00 -7.25
N HIS A 12 -49.00 57.06 -6.86
CA HIS A 12 -48.92 57.62 -5.51
C HIS A 12 -49.52 56.70 -4.44
N VAL A 13 -50.65 56.04 -4.72
CA VAL A 13 -51.23 55.06 -3.77
C VAL A 13 -50.33 53.84 -3.62
N ARG A 14 -49.70 53.35 -4.70
CA ARG A 14 -48.74 52.25 -4.64
C ARG A 14 -47.47 52.67 -3.90
N ALA A 15 -46.94 53.87 -4.15
CA ALA A 15 -45.79 54.41 -3.44
C ALA A 15 -46.06 54.63 -1.94
N ALA A 16 -47.26 55.08 -1.57
CA ALA A 16 -47.68 55.22 -0.17
C ALA A 16 -47.81 53.87 0.54
N ARG A 17 -48.38 52.86 -0.13
CA ARG A 17 -48.42 51.48 0.38
C ARG A 17 -47.02 50.91 0.56
N TRP A 18 -46.11 51.14 -0.40
CA TRP A 18 -44.71 50.72 -0.29
C TRP A 18 -43.96 51.46 0.82
N ARG A 19 -44.21 52.75 1.03
CA ARG A 19 -43.62 53.51 2.15
C ARG A 19 -44.01 52.95 3.51
N ASN A 20 -45.26 52.50 3.66
CA ASN A 20 -45.72 51.88 4.91
C ASN A 20 -45.24 50.44 5.07
N ALA A 21 -45.10 49.67 3.97
CA ALA A 21 -44.69 48.27 4.03
C ALA A 21 -43.16 48.06 4.09
N ALA A 22 -42.37 48.95 3.47
CA ALA A 22 -40.92 48.88 3.41
C ALA A 22 -40.21 48.72 4.77
N PRO A 23 -40.56 49.47 5.84
CA PRO A 23 -39.89 49.29 7.13
C PRO A 23 -40.15 47.91 7.75
N PHE A 24 -41.36 47.35 7.58
CA PHE A 24 -41.67 46.01 8.09
C PHE A 24 -40.96 44.91 7.30
N LEU A 25 -40.83 45.06 5.98
CA LEU A 25 -40.06 44.13 5.14
C LEU A 25 -38.57 44.17 5.49
N PHE A 26 -38.03 45.36 5.73
CA PHE A 26 -36.63 45.53 6.13
C PHE A 26 -36.36 44.87 7.50
N TRP A 27 -37.19 45.17 8.50
CA TRP A 27 -37.04 44.56 9.83
C TRP A 27 -37.31 43.05 9.82
N GLY A 28 -38.25 42.57 8.98
CA GLY A 28 -38.47 41.14 8.78
C GLY A 28 -37.26 40.44 8.18
N ALA A 29 -36.59 41.06 7.19
CA ALA A 29 -35.35 40.53 6.62
C ALA A 29 -34.20 40.52 7.64
N VAL A 30 -34.04 41.59 8.42
CA VAL A 30 -33.05 41.66 9.51
C VAL A 30 -33.30 40.57 10.55
N ALA A 31 -34.54 40.38 10.98
CA ALA A 31 -34.91 39.34 11.93
C ALA A 31 -34.62 37.93 11.39
N ALA A 32 -34.89 37.67 10.11
CA ALA A 32 -34.59 36.39 9.47
C ALA A 32 -33.08 36.11 9.39
N ILE A 33 -32.26 37.14 9.09
CA ILE A 33 -30.80 37.03 9.05
C ILE A 33 -30.25 36.75 10.46
N ILE A 34 -30.72 37.49 11.47
CA ILE A 34 -30.32 37.29 12.87
C ILE A 34 -30.72 35.89 13.34
N LEU A 35 -31.93 35.44 13.02
CA LEU A 35 -32.39 34.09 13.37
C LEU A 35 -31.53 33.01 12.71
N GLY A 36 -31.18 33.17 11.43
CA GLY A 36 -30.27 32.26 10.73
C GLY A 36 -28.88 32.20 11.36
N PHE A 37 -28.36 33.35 11.79
CA PHE A 37 -27.06 33.42 12.47
C PHE A 37 -27.10 32.78 13.87
N ILE A 38 -28.15 33.03 14.63
CA ILE A 38 -28.35 32.38 15.94
C ILE A 38 -28.48 30.87 15.75
N LEU A 39 -29.22 30.40 14.74
CA LEU A 39 -29.35 28.96 14.46
C LEU A 39 -27.99 28.34 14.12
N ALA A 40 -27.19 29.01 13.29
CA ALA A 40 -25.86 28.54 12.91
C ALA A 40 -24.90 28.47 14.12
N LEU A 41 -24.97 29.42 15.04
CA LEU A 41 -24.19 29.41 16.29
C LEU A 41 -24.72 28.43 17.34
N SER A 42 -26.01 28.11 17.29
CA SER A 42 -26.66 27.20 18.25
C SER A 42 -26.59 25.74 17.83
N LEU A 43 -26.18 25.46 16.58
CA LEU A 43 -25.91 24.12 16.13
C LEU A 43 -24.63 23.63 16.83
N PRO A 44 -24.70 22.56 17.64
CA PRO A 44 -23.50 22.01 18.26
C PRO A 44 -22.55 21.54 17.18
N ASP A 45 -21.27 21.91 17.30
CA ASP A 45 -20.19 21.39 16.46
C ASP A 45 -20.22 19.87 16.50
N SER A 46 -20.71 19.25 15.42
CA SER A 46 -20.64 17.81 15.27
C SER A 46 -19.17 17.48 14.96
N PRO A 47 -18.46 16.74 15.82
CA PRO A 47 -17.07 16.40 15.54
C PRO A 47 -16.99 15.65 14.20
N PRO A 48 -16.00 15.93 13.35
CA PRO A 48 -15.82 15.23 12.09
C PRO A 48 -15.74 13.73 12.37
N SER A 49 -16.51 12.91 11.64
CA SER A 49 -16.61 11.47 11.92
C SER A 49 -15.26 10.78 11.74
N THR A 50 -14.61 10.40 12.84
CA THR A 50 -13.34 9.65 12.84
C THR A 50 -13.53 8.15 12.58
N ARG A 51 -14.78 7.65 12.66
CA ARG A 51 -15.12 6.23 12.50
C ARG A 51 -14.49 5.57 11.29
N VAL A 52 -14.45 6.24 10.14
CA VAL A 52 -13.84 5.71 8.92
C VAL A 52 -12.33 5.65 9.02
N ALA A 53 -11.70 6.66 9.62
CA ALA A 53 -10.25 6.69 9.84
C ALA A 53 -9.82 5.61 10.85
N GLU A 54 -10.56 5.47 11.95
CA GLU A 54 -10.36 4.43 12.97
C GLU A 54 -10.60 3.02 12.41
N ALA A 55 -11.65 2.82 11.60
CA ALA A 55 -11.88 1.54 10.94
C ALA A 55 -10.75 1.19 9.95
N LYS A 56 -10.24 2.17 9.20
CA LYS A 56 -9.11 1.98 8.28
C LYS A 56 -7.81 1.66 9.03
N SER A 57 -7.52 2.34 10.13
CA SER A 57 -6.32 2.05 10.93
C SER A 57 -6.41 0.68 11.58
N ALA A 58 -7.55 0.35 12.20
CA ALA A 58 -7.78 -0.96 12.81
C ALA A 58 -7.66 -2.10 11.79
N TYR A 59 -8.22 -1.91 10.58
CA TYR A 59 -8.09 -2.87 9.49
C TYR A 59 -6.64 -3.03 9.02
N ALA A 60 -5.91 -1.92 8.84
CA ALA A 60 -4.51 -1.94 8.45
C ALA A 60 -3.65 -2.64 9.52
N ASP A 61 -3.90 -2.38 10.80
CA ASP A 61 -3.17 -3.00 11.91
C ASP A 61 -3.49 -4.49 12.07
N ALA A 62 -4.73 -4.91 11.79
CA ALA A 62 -5.08 -6.33 11.69
C ALA A 62 -4.31 -7.02 10.55
N HIS A 63 -4.22 -6.38 9.38
CA HIS A 63 -3.45 -6.89 8.24
C HIS A 63 -1.95 -7.00 8.54
N ARG A 64 -1.35 -5.95 9.12
CA ARG A 64 0.06 -5.95 9.54
C ARG A 64 0.37 -7.12 10.47
N ARG A 65 -0.50 -7.37 11.45
CA ARG A 65 -0.36 -8.48 12.39
C ARG A 65 -0.52 -9.85 11.73
N ALA A 66 -1.47 -10.01 10.83
CA ALA A 66 -1.64 -11.25 10.06
C ALA A 66 -0.39 -11.56 9.22
N VAL A 67 0.10 -10.57 8.46
CA VAL A 67 1.34 -10.70 7.66
C VAL A 67 2.54 -11.00 8.53
N SER A 68 2.71 -10.31 9.67
CA SER A 68 3.82 -10.57 10.60
C SER A 68 3.80 -12.02 11.12
N ARG A 69 2.62 -12.52 11.54
CA ARG A 69 2.45 -13.93 11.98
C ARG A 69 2.77 -14.91 10.86
N TYR A 70 2.28 -14.64 9.65
CA TYR A 70 2.58 -15.45 8.48
C TYR A 70 4.09 -15.49 8.19
N MET A 71 4.78 -14.34 8.26
CA MET A 71 6.22 -14.23 8.03
C MET A 71 7.04 -14.98 9.08
N GLN A 72 6.62 -14.98 10.35
CA GLN A 72 7.25 -15.77 11.40
C GLN A 72 7.13 -17.27 11.10
N GLY A 73 5.93 -17.75 10.75
CA GLY A 73 5.71 -19.15 10.38
C GLY A 73 6.47 -19.55 9.10
N ALA A 74 6.50 -18.67 8.10
CA ALA A 74 7.28 -18.85 6.89
C ALA A 74 8.78 -18.91 7.20
N GLY A 75 9.28 -18.05 8.10
CA GLY A 75 10.65 -18.07 8.61
C GLY A 75 11.06 -19.43 9.16
N GLN A 76 10.23 -20.00 10.04
CA GLN A 76 10.48 -21.31 10.64
C GLN A 76 10.47 -22.45 9.62
N ARG A 77 9.47 -22.47 8.74
CA ARG A 77 9.32 -23.53 7.71
C ARG A 77 10.40 -23.44 6.65
N LEU A 78 10.70 -22.23 6.17
CA LEU A 78 11.62 -22.01 5.05
C LEU A 78 13.08 -21.86 5.49
N GLY A 79 13.34 -21.72 6.79
CA GLY A 79 14.69 -21.75 7.36
C GLY A 79 15.26 -23.17 7.54
N GLN A 80 14.45 -24.21 7.36
CA GLN A 80 14.93 -25.59 7.36
C GLN A 80 15.80 -25.86 6.11
N PRO A 81 16.90 -26.62 6.25
CA PRO A 81 17.76 -26.95 5.12
C PRO A 81 16.99 -27.75 4.06
N PRO A 82 17.31 -27.59 2.77
CA PRO A 82 16.62 -28.30 1.69
C PRO A 82 16.77 -29.82 1.87
N GLN A 83 15.68 -30.57 1.66
CA GLN A 83 15.65 -32.04 1.83
C GLN A 83 16.52 -32.78 0.80
N ARG A 84 16.88 -32.12 -0.32
CA ARG A 84 17.84 -32.63 -1.29
C ARG A 84 19.10 -31.77 -1.21
N VAL A 85 20.27 -32.42 -1.18
CA VAL A 85 21.58 -31.77 -1.28
C VAL A 85 21.79 -31.38 -2.74
N ILE A 86 21.82 -30.08 -3.03
CA ILE A 86 21.87 -29.53 -4.40
C ILE A 86 23.04 -28.54 -4.48
N GLN A 87 23.68 -28.43 -5.65
CA GLN A 87 24.60 -27.35 -6.00
C GLN A 87 23.83 -26.01 -5.99
N ALA A 88 23.78 -25.33 -4.85
CA ALA A 88 23.32 -23.95 -4.78
C ALA A 88 24.41 -23.00 -5.29
N GLN A 89 24.00 -21.82 -5.75
CA GLN A 89 24.95 -20.80 -6.18
C GLN A 89 25.76 -20.28 -4.99
N THR A 90 27.00 -19.84 -5.22
CA THR A 90 27.72 -19.05 -4.21
C THR A 90 26.99 -17.73 -3.98
N PRO A 91 27.17 -17.05 -2.83
CA PRO A 91 26.54 -15.77 -2.56
C PRO A 91 26.89 -14.73 -3.63
N ASP A 92 28.12 -14.74 -4.13
CA ASP A 92 28.58 -13.85 -5.21
C ASP A 92 27.86 -14.13 -6.53
N ALA A 93 27.75 -15.40 -6.94
CA ALA A 93 27.05 -15.79 -8.16
C ALA A 93 25.57 -15.41 -8.09
N ALA A 94 24.94 -15.63 -6.93
CA ALA A 94 23.56 -15.24 -6.72
C ALA A 94 23.38 -13.71 -6.76
N GLN A 95 24.31 -12.94 -6.17
CA GLN A 95 24.29 -11.48 -6.25
C GLN A 95 24.43 -10.98 -7.69
N VAL A 96 25.30 -11.61 -8.50
CA VAL A 96 25.42 -11.31 -9.93
C VAL A 96 24.10 -11.56 -10.67
N ALA A 97 23.43 -12.67 -10.39
CA ALA A 97 22.13 -12.98 -10.99
C ALA A 97 21.05 -11.92 -10.62
N VAL A 98 21.03 -11.47 -9.37
CA VAL A 98 20.11 -10.40 -8.92
C VAL A 98 20.42 -9.06 -9.60
N THR A 99 21.70 -8.68 -9.69
CA THR A 99 22.11 -7.46 -10.41
C THR A 99 21.74 -7.53 -11.89
N ALA A 100 21.95 -8.66 -12.55
CA ALA A 100 21.54 -8.86 -13.94
C ALA A 100 20.02 -8.73 -14.12
N ALA A 101 19.22 -9.22 -13.16
CA ALA A 101 17.78 -9.06 -13.17
C ALA A 101 17.36 -7.59 -13.02
N LEU A 102 18.00 -6.84 -12.12
CA LEU A 102 17.79 -5.38 -11.98
C LEU A 102 18.12 -4.62 -13.26
N ASP A 103 19.24 -4.93 -13.90
CA ASP A 103 19.66 -4.28 -15.15
C ASP A 103 18.70 -4.59 -16.30
N ALA A 104 18.21 -5.83 -16.39
CA ALA A 104 17.22 -6.23 -17.38
C ALA A 104 15.89 -5.51 -17.16
N LEU A 105 15.44 -5.38 -15.91
CA LEU A 105 14.25 -4.61 -15.54
C LEU A 105 14.41 -3.12 -15.88
N GLY A 106 15.60 -2.54 -15.66
CA GLY A 106 15.89 -1.15 -16.02
C GLY A 106 15.86 -0.90 -17.53
N ARG A 107 16.40 -1.84 -18.33
CA ARG A 107 16.49 -1.68 -19.79
C ARG A 107 15.21 -2.06 -20.53
N THR A 108 14.58 -3.17 -20.14
CA THR A 108 13.48 -3.80 -20.90
C THR A 108 12.17 -3.83 -20.13
N GLY A 109 12.18 -3.49 -18.84
CA GLY A 109 11.00 -3.59 -17.98
C GLY A 109 10.61 -5.03 -17.64
N ARG A 110 11.45 -6.03 -17.94
CA ARG A 110 11.13 -7.46 -17.76
C ARG A 110 12.26 -8.19 -17.06
N LEU A 111 11.90 -9.20 -16.27
CA LEU A 111 12.86 -10.16 -15.73
C LEU A 111 13.47 -11.02 -16.85
N PRO A 112 14.75 -11.44 -16.72
CA PRO A 112 15.37 -12.39 -17.63
C PRO A 112 14.63 -13.74 -17.64
N ASP A 113 14.72 -14.48 -18.75
CA ASP A 113 14.11 -15.82 -18.90
C ASP A 113 14.75 -16.88 -17.97
N THR A 114 15.94 -16.60 -17.45
CA THR A 114 16.61 -17.43 -16.43
C THR A 114 15.94 -17.36 -15.06
N VAL A 115 15.05 -16.38 -14.83
CA VAL A 115 14.28 -16.24 -13.60
C VAL A 115 12.97 -17.01 -13.73
N THR A 116 12.72 -17.93 -12.81
CA THR A 116 11.50 -18.73 -12.79
C THR A 116 10.38 -17.98 -12.08
N ARG A 117 9.34 -17.59 -12.82
CA ARG A 117 8.15 -16.95 -12.27
C ARG A 117 7.22 -17.98 -11.62
N GLN A 118 6.70 -17.67 -10.44
CA GLN A 118 5.78 -18.52 -9.70
C GLN A 118 4.57 -17.73 -9.18
N PRO A 119 3.42 -18.38 -8.99
CA PRO A 119 2.33 -17.80 -8.21
C PRO A 119 2.74 -17.68 -6.72
N PRO A 120 2.16 -16.74 -5.96
CA PRO A 120 2.50 -16.51 -4.55
C PRO A 120 2.43 -17.80 -3.70
N ASP A 121 1.38 -18.61 -3.86
CA ASP A 121 1.21 -19.85 -3.10
C ASP A 121 2.35 -20.85 -3.36
N ALA A 122 2.80 -20.99 -4.61
CA ALA A 122 3.91 -21.89 -4.94
C ALA A 122 5.24 -21.35 -4.42
N PHE A 123 5.47 -20.05 -4.56
CA PHE A 123 6.66 -19.41 -4.05
C PHE A 123 6.81 -19.65 -2.55
N TRP A 124 5.78 -19.38 -1.76
CA TRP A 124 5.89 -19.51 -0.31
C TRP A 124 5.78 -20.94 0.24
N ARG A 125 5.37 -21.93 -0.59
CA ARG A 125 5.56 -23.35 -0.24
C ARG A 125 7.03 -23.73 -0.16
N GLY A 126 7.88 -23.08 -0.96
CA GLY A 126 9.34 -23.27 -0.91
C GLY A 126 9.87 -24.47 -1.70
N ASP A 127 9.04 -25.10 -2.54
CA ASP A 127 9.39 -26.26 -3.37
C ASP A 127 10.24 -25.84 -4.60
N TRP A 128 11.26 -25.01 -4.38
CA TRP A 128 12.10 -24.43 -5.43
C TRP A 128 13.30 -25.30 -5.74
N GLN A 129 13.75 -25.26 -7.00
CA GLN A 129 15.07 -25.76 -7.36
C GLN A 129 16.17 -24.79 -6.88
N ALA A 130 17.33 -25.31 -6.47
CA ALA A 130 18.40 -24.50 -5.89
C ALA A 130 19.25 -23.72 -6.91
N GLU A 131 19.18 -24.11 -8.18
CA GLU A 131 20.08 -23.61 -9.24
C GLU A 131 19.66 -22.23 -9.79
N GLY A 132 18.48 -21.70 -9.42
CA GLY A 132 17.92 -20.51 -10.05
C GLY A 132 17.20 -19.55 -9.11
N VAL A 133 16.97 -18.34 -9.62
CA VAL A 133 16.17 -17.31 -8.96
C VAL A 133 14.70 -17.56 -9.23
N GLN A 134 13.91 -17.59 -8.17
CA GLN A 134 12.45 -17.66 -8.21
C GLN A 134 11.89 -16.25 -8.05
N ALA A 135 10.78 -15.93 -8.72
CA ALA A 135 10.15 -14.63 -8.62
C ALA A 135 8.62 -14.70 -8.53
N VAL A 136 8.04 -13.76 -7.79
CA VAL A 136 6.62 -13.42 -7.78
C VAL A 136 6.49 -11.95 -8.15
N GLU A 137 5.64 -11.62 -9.10
CA GLU A 137 5.46 -10.26 -9.59
C GLU A 137 4.08 -9.72 -9.21
N ASP A 138 4.04 -8.46 -8.74
CA ASP A 138 2.82 -7.69 -8.48
C ASP A 138 3.02 -6.24 -8.97
N GLY A 139 2.88 -6.06 -10.29
CA GLY A 139 2.95 -4.74 -10.94
C GLY A 139 4.30 -4.04 -10.76
N ARG A 140 4.41 -3.20 -9.72
CA ARG A 140 5.62 -2.39 -9.42
C ARG A 140 6.56 -3.06 -8.42
N THR A 141 6.22 -4.25 -7.95
CA THR A 141 6.98 -5.00 -6.95
C THR A 141 7.22 -6.42 -7.42
N ILE A 142 8.42 -6.92 -7.14
CA ILE A 142 8.83 -8.27 -7.48
C ILE A 142 9.52 -8.84 -6.25
N LEU A 143 8.99 -9.93 -5.72
CA LEU A 143 9.66 -10.71 -4.70
C LEU A 143 10.55 -11.73 -5.38
N ILE A 144 11.83 -11.75 -5.05
CA ILE A 144 12.78 -12.75 -5.51
C ILE A 144 13.23 -13.64 -4.36
N GLY A 145 13.43 -14.92 -4.66
CA GLY A 145 13.90 -15.93 -3.72
C GLY A 145 14.91 -16.84 -4.39
N TYR A 146 16.01 -17.12 -3.71
CA TYR A 146 17.04 -18.03 -4.22
C TYR A 146 17.76 -18.72 -3.07
N TYR A 147 18.42 -19.83 -3.36
CA TYR A 147 19.32 -20.47 -2.42
C TYR A 147 20.75 -20.00 -2.68
N ALA A 148 21.46 -19.71 -1.60
CA ALA A 148 22.90 -19.48 -1.64
C ALA A 148 23.60 -20.48 -0.73
N ASP A 149 24.73 -21.00 -1.18
CA ASP A 149 25.59 -21.86 -0.39
C ASP A 149 26.53 -21.01 0.48
N PHE A 150 26.35 -21.04 1.80
CA PHE A 150 27.16 -20.25 2.73
C PHE A 150 28.36 -21.00 3.31
N ALA A 151 28.57 -22.30 3.02
CA ALA A 151 29.72 -23.05 3.51
C ALA A 151 30.00 -24.30 2.65
N ASN A 152 31.22 -24.77 2.39
CA ASN A 152 32.55 -24.56 2.99
C ASN A 152 33.58 -25.10 1.96
N PRO A 153 34.69 -24.43 1.62
CA PRO A 153 35.69 -24.92 0.65
C PRO A 153 36.28 -26.32 0.97
N SER A 154 36.02 -26.86 2.16
CA SER A 154 36.59 -28.11 2.66
C SER A 154 35.69 -29.35 2.55
N TYR A 155 34.40 -29.24 2.16
CA TYR A 155 33.44 -30.37 2.03
C TYR A 155 33.29 -31.30 3.26
N ARG A 156 33.85 -30.97 4.43
CA ARG A 156 33.83 -31.79 5.66
C ARG A 156 32.66 -31.49 6.60
N GLU A 157 31.93 -30.42 6.33
CA GLU A 157 30.77 -29.98 7.12
C GLU A 157 29.49 -30.09 6.28
N PRO A 158 28.32 -30.28 6.91
CA PRO A 158 27.05 -30.35 6.21
C PRO A 158 26.77 -29.07 5.40
N PRO A 159 26.09 -29.19 4.24
CA PRO A 159 25.83 -28.06 3.34
C PRO A 159 25.05 -26.96 4.05
N GLN A 160 25.60 -25.73 4.05
CA GLN A 160 24.96 -24.55 4.65
C GLN A 160 24.19 -23.76 3.60
N VAL A 161 23.39 -24.47 2.81
CA VAL A 161 22.52 -23.85 1.82
C VAL A 161 21.39 -23.11 2.54
N ARG A 162 21.28 -21.80 2.31
CA ARG A 162 20.25 -20.95 2.93
C ARG A 162 19.44 -20.20 1.88
N ARG A 163 18.15 -20.05 2.15
CA ARG A 163 17.27 -19.22 1.32
C ARG A 163 17.48 -17.74 1.63
N ILE A 164 17.54 -16.93 0.59
CA ILE A 164 17.60 -15.47 0.65
C ILE A 164 16.39 -14.89 -0.07
N PHE A 165 15.86 -13.80 0.47
CA PHE A 165 14.71 -13.09 -0.07
C PHE A 165 15.07 -11.64 -0.35
N GLY A 166 14.79 -11.22 -1.58
CA GLY A 166 14.94 -9.84 -2.04
C GLY A 166 13.62 -9.29 -2.54
N LEU A 167 13.43 -7.98 -2.39
CA LEU A 167 12.31 -7.23 -2.93
C LEU A 167 12.85 -6.24 -3.94
N LEU A 168 12.43 -6.37 -5.19
CA LEU A 168 12.66 -5.38 -6.24
C LEU A 168 11.43 -4.48 -6.30
N ARG A 169 11.62 -3.16 -6.22
CA ARG A 169 10.53 -2.19 -6.26
C ARG A 169 10.84 -1.07 -7.23
N ARG A 170 9.86 -0.74 -8.07
CA ARG A 170 9.94 0.39 -9.00
C ARG A 170 9.48 1.68 -8.31
N ASP A 171 10.37 2.65 -8.15
CA ASP A 171 10.05 3.97 -7.62
C ASP A 171 9.26 4.83 -8.62
N ASP A 172 8.79 5.99 -8.19
CA ASP A 172 7.90 6.85 -9.00
C ASP A 172 8.60 7.51 -10.18
N ALA A 173 9.93 7.61 -10.15
CA ALA A 173 10.74 7.98 -11.31
C ALA A 173 10.87 6.81 -12.31
N GLY A 174 10.35 5.63 -11.97
CA GLY A 174 10.39 4.44 -12.81
C GLY A 174 11.65 3.60 -12.65
N ALA A 175 12.52 3.92 -11.68
CA ALA A 175 13.76 3.20 -11.43
C ALA A 175 13.53 2.00 -10.49
N TRP A 176 14.16 0.87 -10.81
CA TRP A 176 14.10 -0.33 -9.98
C TRP A 176 15.15 -0.29 -8.87
N ARG A 177 14.75 -0.63 -7.64
CA ARG A 177 15.62 -0.73 -6.47
C ARG A 177 15.49 -2.09 -5.81
N HIS A 178 16.57 -2.59 -5.25
CA HIS A 178 16.61 -3.85 -4.51
C HIS A 178 16.72 -3.60 -3.00
N TYR A 179 15.95 -4.38 -2.24
CA TYR A 179 15.91 -4.38 -0.79
C TYR A 179 15.93 -5.81 -0.29
N CYS A 180 16.53 -6.07 0.88
CA CYS A 180 16.41 -7.37 1.52
C CYS A 180 15.09 -7.46 2.26
N LEU A 181 14.42 -8.61 2.15
CA LEU A 181 13.25 -8.86 2.97
C LEU A 181 13.70 -9.36 4.35
N ALA A 182 13.36 -8.63 5.41
CA ALA A 182 13.69 -9.02 6.77
C ALA A 182 12.78 -10.16 7.23
N VAL A 183 13.18 -11.40 6.95
CA VAL A 183 12.49 -12.60 7.43
C VAL A 183 13.32 -13.22 8.56
N GLN A 184 12.66 -13.53 9.68
CA GLN A 184 13.33 -14.07 10.84
C GLN A 184 14.04 -15.38 10.51
N GLY A 185 15.30 -15.51 10.93
CA GLY A 185 16.09 -16.72 10.73
C GLY A 185 16.72 -16.86 9.34
N MET A 186 16.68 -15.81 8.50
CA MET A 186 17.25 -15.82 7.15
C MET A 186 18.44 -14.86 7.02
N PRO A 187 19.42 -15.13 6.14
CA PRO A 187 20.55 -14.23 5.94
C PRO A 187 20.14 -12.97 5.19
N PRO A 188 20.84 -11.84 5.40
CA PRO A 188 20.66 -10.65 4.58
C PRO A 188 21.17 -10.90 3.15
N CYS A 189 20.53 -10.23 2.19
CA CYS A 189 20.87 -10.26 0.76
C CYS A 189 21.86 -9.15 0.33
N GLY A 190 22.52 -8.47 1.28
CA GLY A 190 23.52 -7.43 1.00
C GLY A 190 23.02 -6.00 0.70
N SER A 191 21.71 -5.76 0.70
CA SER A 191 21.08 -4.43 0.55
C SER A 191 20.32 -3.99 1.82
N SER A 192 19.72 -2.79 1.80
CA SER A 192 18.93 -2.30 2.93
C SER A 192 17.74 -3.22 3.21
N ALA A 193 17.58 -3.62 4.47
CA ALA A 193 16.50 -4.51 4.89
C ALA A 193 15.17 -3.75 5.04
N ILE A 194 14.08 -4.38 4.61
CA ILE A 194 12.70 -3.92 4.76
C ILE A 194 11.92 -4.95 5.57
N ASP A 195 11.20 -4.47 6.58
CA ASP A 195 10.24 -5.29 7.31
C ASP A 195 8.98 -5.52 6.44
N PRO A 196 8.64 -6.77 6.06
CA PRO A 196 7.42 -7.08 5.29
C PRO A 196 6.14 -6.57 5.99
N ALA A 197 6.09 -6.55 7.32
CA ALA A 197 4.93 -6.07 8.07
C ALA A 197 4.76 -4.55 8.00
N SER A 198 5.82 -3.80 7.70
CA SER A 198 5.75 -2.34 7.54
C SER A 198 5.12 -1.91 6.21
N ILE A 199 5.02 -2.81 5.22
CA ILE A 199 4.49 -2.48 3.89
C ILE A 199 3.43 -3.47 3.37
N PRO A 200 2.31 -3.70 4.10
CA PRO A 200 1.32 -4.73 3.72
C PRO A 200 0.70 -4.53 2.34
N ALA A 201 0.52 -3.27 1.92
CA ALA A 201 -0.05 -2.96 0.61
C ALA A 201 0.87 -3.41 -0.55
N THR A 202 2.18 -3.25 -0.38
CA THR A 202 3.21 -3.63 -1.37
C THR A 202 3.44 -5.14 -1.41
N MET A 203 3.12 -5.85 -0.31
CA MET A 203 3.22 -7.29 -0.23
C MET A 203 1.94 -8.01 -0.67
N ARG A 204 0.83 -7.31 -0.92
CA ARG A 204 -0.50 -7.95 -1.10
C ARG A 204 -0.55 -8.97 -2.24
N GLY A 205 -0.08 -8.63 -3.44
CA GLY A 205 -0.02 -9.59 -4.54
C GLY A 205 1.20 -10.51 -4.50
N LEU A 206 2.12 -10.33 -3.55
CA LEU A 206 3.32 -11.15 -3.38
C LEU A 206 3.12 -12.27 -2.35
N LEU A 207 2.06 -12.21 -1.55
CA LEU A 207 1.74 -13.16 -0.49
C LEU A 207 0.52 -14.01 -0.86
N PRO A 208 0.43 -15.26 -0.35
CA PRO A 208 -0.77 -16.07 -0.51
C PRO A 208 -1.95 -15.42 0.23
N ALA A 209 -3.17 -15.74 -0.19
CA ALA A 209 -4.38 -15.22 0.45
C ALA A 209 -4.41 -15.51 1.96
N ALA A 210 -3.96 -16.70 2.35
CA ALA A 210 -3.84 -17.13 3.75
C ALA A 210 -2.95 -16.23 4.62
N ALA A 211 -2.08 -15.40 4.05
CA ALA A 211 -1.26 -14.45 4.80
C ALA A 211 -2.05 -13.25 5.36
N PHE A 212 -3.25 -13.01 4.84
CA PHE A 212 -4.14 -11.91 5.25
C PHE A 212 -5.30 -12.36 6.13
N GLU A 213 -5.46 -13.66 6.32
CA GLU A 213 -6.51 -14.22 7.16
C GLU A 213 -6.10 -14.12 8.63
N ALA A 214 -6.98 -13.54 9.44
CA ALA A 214 -6.82 -13.56 10.89
C ALA A 214 -7.12 -14.97 11.38
N GLN A 215 -6.07 -15.78 11.55
CA GLN A 215 -6.14 -17.03 12.31
C GLN A 215 -6.40 -16.74 13.78
#